data_AF-A0A3B4Y3G2-F1
#
_entry.id   AF-A0A3B4Y3G2-F1
#
_cell.length_a   1.000
_cell.length_b   1.000
_cell.length_c   1.000
_cell.angle_alpha   90.00
_cell.angle_beta   90.00
_cell.angle_gamma   90.00
#
_symmetry.space_group_name_H-M   'P 1'
#
loop_
_entity.id
_entity.type
_entity.pdbx_description
1 polymer ?
#
loop_
_entity_poly.entity_id
_entity_poly.type
_entity_poly.pdbx_seq_one_letter_code
_entity_poly.pdbx_strand_id
1 'polypeptide(L)'
;MAVAGGIKCVKYLMFVFNFFFWLAGTAVFAIGLWLRLDPKTKGLFEGSDSPYVFYTGVYILIGAGALMMVVGFLGCCGAIQESPCMLGLFFFFLLIIFAIEVAAGIWGFSNQSKVVNDITTFYMQTYNNFKETKDERLRETLRVIQTGLNCCGPTGTVVDAAKDTCPQGEPLEELITKSCPDAIDEVFDSKLHIIGGVGITIGVVMVFGMIFSMLLCCAIRKSREVV
;
A
#
# COMPACT_ATOMS: atom_id res chain seq x y z
N MET A 1 -35.23 -19.40 11.82
CA MET A 1 -34.29 -18.87 12.85
C MET A 1 -32.81 -18.91 12.43
N ALA A 2 -32.34 -19.84 11.59
CA ALA A 2 -30.94 -19.88 11.13
C ALA A 2 -30.52 -18.66 10.25
N VAL A 3 -31.43 -18.14 9.41
CA VAL A 3 -31.16 -16.99 8.51
C VAL A 3 -30.81 -15.72 9.29
N ALA A 4 -31.41 -15.50 10.47
CA ALA A 4 -31.12 -14.35 11.32
C ALA A 4 -29.75 -14.43 12.02
N GLY A 5 -29.26 -15.64 12.29
CA GLY A 5 -27.93 -15.87 12.89
C GLY A 5 -26.79 -15.66 11.89
N GLY A 6 -26.95 -16.15 10.66
CA GLY A 6 -25.96 -15.99 9.59
C GLY A 6 -25.71 -14.52 9.22
N ILE A 7 -26.77 -13.72 9.10
CA ILE A 7 -26.67 -12.29 8.78
C ILE A 7 -25.97 -11.51 9.91
N LYS A 8 -26.22 -11.88 11.17
CA LYS A 8 -25.49 -11.29 12.32
C LYS A 8 -24.00 -11.61 12.26
N CYS A 9 -23.62 -12.84 11.92
CA CYS A 9 -22.21 -13.21 11.75
C CYS A 9 -21.53 -12.37 10.65
N VAL A 10 -22.16 -12.25 9.47
CA VAL A 10 -21.66 -11.42 8.37
C VAL A 10 -21.54 -9.96 8.78
N LYS A 11 -22.52 -9.41 9.51
CA LYS A 11 -22.48 -8.04 10.05
C LYS A 11 -21.25 -7.79 10.91
N TYR A 12 -21.00 -8.65 11.89
CA TYR A 12 -19.86 -8.48 12.80
C TYR A 12 -18.51 -8.73 12.11
N LEU A 13 -18.43 -9.71 11.22
CA LEU A 13 -17.22 -9.97 10.44
C LEU A 13 -16.87 -8.77 9.56
N MET A 14 -17.88 -8.23 8.85
CA MET A 14 -17.72 -7.03 8.01
C MET A 14 -17.32 -5.82 8.85
N PHE A 15 -17.93 -5.62 10.03
CA PHE A 15 -17.56 -4.52 10.94
C PHE A 15 -16.10 -4.64 11.40
N VAL A 16 -15.70 -5.79 11.95
CA VAL A 16 -14.36 -6.00 12.51
C VAL A 16 -13.29 -5.81 11.43
N PHE A 17 -13.47 -6.44 10.27
CA PHE A 17 -12.52 -6.34 9.17
C PHE A 17 -12.38 -4.89 8.66
N ASN A 18 -13.49 -4.21 8.41
CA ASN A 18 -13.45 -2.82 7.94
C ASN A 18 -12.95 -1.84 9.00
N PHE A 19 -13.15 -2.15 10.29
CA PHE A 19 -12.61 -1.35 11.38
C PHE A 19 -11.07 -1.42 11.44
N PHE A 20 -10.48 -2.60 11.27
CA PHE A 20 -9.02 -2.71 11.15
C PHE A 20 -8.48 -2.01 9.90
N PHE A 21 -9.18 -2.13 8.76
CA PHE A 21 -8.82 -1.39 7.54
C PHE A 21 -8.88 0.12 7.73
N TRP A 22 -9.89 0.61 8.45
CA TRP A 22 -10.02 2.02 8.80
C TRP A 22 -8.83 2.51 9.64
N LEU A 23 -8.47 1.78 10.71
CA LEU A 23 -7.32 2.11 11.54
C LEU A 23 -6.00 2.11 10.76
N ALA A 24 -5.80 1.10 9.90
CA ALA A 24 -4.63 1.03 9.02
C ALA A 24 -4.59 2.21 8.05
N GLY A 25 -5.73 2.57 7.44
CA GLY A 25 -5.85 3.74 6.56
C GLY A 25 -5.50 5.04 7.27
N THR A 26 -6.01 5.25 8.49
CA THR A 26 -5.67 6.41 9.32
C THR A 26 -4.18 6.48 9.65
N ALA A 27 -3.54 5.35 9.99
CA ALA A 27 -2.11 5.30 10.25
C ALA A 27 -1.28 5.68 9.01
N VAL A 28 -1.59 5.09 7.85
CA VAL A 28 -0.92 5.40 6.57
C VAL A 28 -1.11 6.86 6.18
N PHE A 29 -2.32 7.40 6.31
CA PHE A 29 -2.61 8.81 6.04
C PHE A 29 -1.82 9.74 6.97
N ALA A 30 -1.72 9.41 8.26
CA ALA A 30 -0.95 10.19 9.22
C ALA A 30 0.55 10.17 8.89
N ILE A 31 1.10 9.02 8.50
CA ILE A 31 2.51 8.90 8.05
C ILE A 31 2.74 9.75 6.79
N GLY A 32 1.82 9.69 5.81
CA GLY A 32 1.91 10.51 4.60
C GLY A 32 1.91 12.01 4.90
N LEU A 33 1.01 12.48 5.77
CA LEU A 33 0.98 13.87 6.21
C LEU A 33 2.23 14.27 6.99
N TRP A 34 2.73 13.39 7.86
CA TRP A 34 3.98 13.62 8.60
C TRP A 34 5.16 13.80 7.65
N LEU A 35 5.28 12.94 6.62
CA LEU A 35 6.31 13.06 5.58
C LEU A 35 6.19 14.34 4.76
N ARG A 36 4.96 14.86 4.55
CA ARG A 36 4.73 16.08 3.78
C ARG A 36 4.98 17.36 4.57
N LEU A 37 4.59 17.39 5.84
CA LEU A 37 4.59 18.60 6.66
C LEU A 37 5.91 18.86 7.37
N ASP A 38 6.82 17.89 7.35
CA ASP A 38 8.04 18.03 8.12
C ASP A 38 9.00 19.08 7.54
N PRO A 39 9.47 20.04 8.35
CA PRO A 39 10.38 21.09 7.90
C PRO A 39 11.69 20.57 7.29
N LYS A 40 12.16 19.38 7.67
CA LYS A 40 13.36 18.74 7.10
C LYS A 40 13.16 18.25 5.67
N THR A 41 11.91 18.01 5.26
CA THR A 41 11.56 17.54 3.91
C THR A 41 11.20 18.69 2.96
N LYS A 42 11.06 19.93 3.44
CA LYS A 42 10.69 21.10 2.62
C LYS A 42 11.66 21.38 1.47
N GLY A 43 12.97 21.16 1.69
CA GLY A 43 13.98 21.31 0.65
C GLY A 43 13.80 20.35 -0.55
N LEU A 44 13.24 19.16 -0.32
CA LEU A 44 12.91 18.21 -1.38
C LEU A 44 11.65 18.61 -2.19
N PHE A 45 10.84 19.53 -1.66
CA PHE A 45 9.56 19.92 -2.23
C PHE A 45 9.57 21.29 -2.91
N GLU A 46 10.53 22.16 -2.58
CA GLU A 46 10.63 23.54 -3.10
C GLU A 46 11.87 23.79 -3.98
N GLY A 47 12.80 22.82 -4.07
CA GLY A 47 14.02 22.93 -4.89
C GLY A 47 13.77 22.79 -6.40
N SER A 48 14.49 23.57 -7.21
CA SER A 48 14.43 23.58 -8.68
C SER A 48 14.89 22.27 -9.35
N ASP A 49 15.55 21.38 -8.61
CA ASP A 49 15.95 20.01 -8.99
C ASP A 49 15.27 18.96 -8.09
N SER A 50 14.02 19.20 -7.68
CA SER A 50 13.30 18.29 -6.79
C SER A 50 13.07 16.92 -7.45
N PRO A 51 13.43 15.81 -6.78
CA PRO A 51 13.18 14.47 -7.29
C PRO A 51 11.66 14.22 -7.34
N TYR A 52 11.08 14.44 -8.53
CA TYR A 52 9.65 14.30 -8.80
C TYR A 52 9.05 12.98 -8.31
N VAL A 53 9.85 11.91 -8.19
CA VAL A 53 9.37 10.57 -7.84
C VAL A 53 9.15 10.41 -6.33
N PHE A 54 9.98 11.01 -5.47
CA PHE A 54 9.75 11.00 -4.01
C PHE A 54 8.52 11.83 -3.64
N TYR A 55 8.35 13.00 -4.28
CA TYR A 55 7.14 13.82 -4.16
C TYR A 55 5.90 13.03 -4.54
N THR A 56 5.93 12.39 -5.71
CA THR A 56 4.83 11.56 -6.21
C THR A 56 4.51 10.42 -5.23
N GLY A 57 5.53 9.75 -4.66
CA GLY A 57 5.35 8.68 -3.69
C GLY A 57 4.62 9.11 -2.41
N VAL A 58 4.98 10.25 -1.82
CA VAL A 58 4.31 10.78 -0.62
C VAL A 58 2.85 11.14 -0.90
N TYR A 59 2.56 11.76 -2.04
CA TYR A 59 1.18 12.08 -2.42
C TYR A 59 0.34 10.83 -2.70
N ILE A 60 0.92 9.80 -3.32
CA ILE A 60 0.28 8.49 -3.48
C ILE A 60 -0.04 7.89 -2.11
N LEU A 61 0.90 7.96 -1.15
CA LEU A 61 0.70 7.44 0.20
C LEU A 61 -0.44 8.16 0.94
N ILE A 62 -0.50 9.49 0.85
CA ILE A 62 -1.59 10.31 1.42
C ILE A 62 -2.92 9.94 0.76
N GLY A 63 -2.97 9.89 -0.58
CA GLY A 63 -4.19 9.56 -1.32
C GLY A 63 -4.71 8.16 -1.02
N ALA A 64 -3.83 7.16 -1.02
CA ALA A 64 -4.16 5.78 -0.69
C ALA A 64 -4.63 5.64 0.77
N GLY A 65 -3.94 6.28 1.72
CA GLY A 65 -4.33 6.30 3.13
C GLY A 65 -5.72 6.91 3.35
N ALA A 66 -5.99 8.06 2.72
CA ALA A 66 -7.28 8.71 2.78
C ALA A 66 -8.40 7.85 2.16
N LEU A 67 -8.14 7.22 1.01
CA LEU A 67 -9.10 6.31 0.37
C LEU A 67 -9.41 5.10 1.24
N MET A 68 -8.40 4.44 1.80
CA MET A 68 -8.57 3.32 2.74
C MET A 68 -9.38 3.74 3.97
N MET A 69 -9.11 4.93 4.53
CA MET A 69 -9.86 5.47 5.66
C MET A 69 -11.34 5.69 5.29
N VAL A 70 -11.64 6.32 4.16
CA VAL A 70 -13.03 6.56 3.73
C VAL A 70 -13.77 5.24 3.48
N VAL A 71 -13.17 4.32 2.73
CA VAL A 71 -13.79 3.02 2.40
C VAL A 71 -14.00 2.18 3.66
N GLY A 72 -13.00 2.11 4.56
CA GLY A 72 -13.12 1.43 5.85
C GLY A 72 -14.21 2.02 6.73
N PHE A 73 -14.32 3.36 6.79
CA PHE A 73 -15.40 4.05 7.52
C PHE A 73 -16.79 3.73 6.97
N LEU A 74 -16.97 3.76 5.64
CA LEU A 74 -18.24 3.42 4.99
C LEU A 74 -18.62 1.96 5.26
N GLY A 75 -17.65 1.04 5.21
CA GLY A 75 -17.86 -0.38 5.50
C GLY A 75 -18.24 -0.63 6.96
N CYS A 76 -17.53 -0.04 7.92
CA CYS A 76 -17.79 -0.25 9.35
C CYS A 76 -19.07 0.45 9.82
N CYS A 77 -19.26 1.73 9.50
CA CYS A 77 -20.47 2.48 9.85
C CYS A 77 -21.69 1.97 9.11
N GLY A 78 -21.55 1.60 7.83
CA GLY A 78 -22.62 0.98 7.07
C GLY A 78 -23.10 -0.30 7.74
N ALA A 79 -22.18 -1.20 8.10
CA ALA A 79 -22.53 -2.47 8.73
C ALA A 79 -23.24 -2.27 10.08
N ILE A 80 -22.72 -1.40 10.96
CA ILE A 80 -23.27 -1.24 12.32
C ILE A 80 -24.57 -0.43 12.36
N GLN A 81 -24.66 0.65 11.57
CA GLN A 81 -25.85 1.52 11.50
C GLN A 81 -26.96 0.92 10.62
N GLU A 82 -26.70 -0.22 9.97
CA GLU A 82 -27.63 -0.87 9.05
C GLU A 82 -28.14 0.10 7.97
N SER A 83 -27.24 0.95 7.45
CA SER A 83 -27.58 1.96 6.45
C SER A 83 -27.34 1.43 5.03
N PRO A 84 -28.40 1.14 4.25
CA PRO A 84 -28.24 0.60 2.89
C PRO A 84 -27.55 1.59 1.94
N CYS A 85 -27.66 2.89 2.21
CA CYS A 85 -26.95 3.92 1.43
C CYS A 85 -25.43 3.84 1.65
N MET A 86 -24.97 3.73 2.90
CA MET A 86 -23.53 3.61 3.21
C MET A 86 -22.94 2.31 2.67
N LEU A 87 -23.67 1.19 2.74
CA LEU A 87 -23.25 -0.07 2.12
C LEU A 87 -23.21 0.02 0.60
N GLY A 88 -24.17 0.72 -0.02
CA GLY A 88 -24.18 0.98 -1.45
C GLY A 88 -22.95 1.78 -1.89
N LEU A 89 -22.58 2.83 -1.15
CA LEU A 89 -21.36 3.60 -1.40
C LEU A 89 -20.10 2.75 -1.22
N PHE A 90 -20.03 1.94 -0.15
CA PHE A 90 -18.92 1.01 0.07
C PHE A 90 -18.75 0.03 -1.11
N PHE A 91 -19.84 -0.57 -1.58
CA PHE A 91 -19.83 -1.45 -2.75
C PHE A 91 -19.35 -0.71 -4.01
N PHE A 92 -19.85 0.50 -4.25
CA PHE A 92 -19.48 1.31 -5.41
C PHE A 92 -17.99 1.65 -5.41
N PHE A 93 -17.42 2.05 -4.27
CA PHE A 93 -15.98 2.29 -4.16
C PHE A 93 -15.17 1.02 -4.38
N LEU A 94 -15.57 -0.12 -3.80
CA LEU A 94 -14.87 -1.40 -4.04
C LEU A 94 -14.89 -1.80 -5.52
N LEU A 95 -16.02 -1.59 -6.21
CA LEU A 95 -16.14 -1.89 -7.64
C LEU A 95 -15.19 -1.02 -8.47
N ILE A 96 -15.11 0.28 -8.18
CA ILE A 96 -14.18 1.20 -8.86
C ILE A 96 -12.73 0.79 -8.58
N ILE A 97 -12.38 0.53 -7.32
CA ILE A 97 -11.01 0.14 -6.94
C ILE A 97 -10.63 -1.16 -7.65
N PHE A 98 -11.53 -2.15 -7.68
CA PHE A 98 -11.30 -3.42 -8.37
C PHE A 98 -11.08 -3.22 -9.88
N ALA A 99 -11.86 -2.36 -10.53
CA ALA A 99 -11.67 -2.06 -11.95
C ALA A 99 -10.32 -1.36 -12.22
N ILE A 100 -9.92 -0.42 -11.35
CA ILE A 100 -8.62 0.24 -11.43
C ILE A 100 -7.48 -0.76 -11.19
N GLU A 101 -7.61 -1.66 -10.23
CA GLU A 101 -6.61 -2.68 -9.91
C GLU A 101 -6.39 -3.63 -11.09
N VAL A 102 -7.46 -4.10 -11.73
CA VAL A 102 -7.37 -4.93 -12.94
C VAL A 102 -6.70 -4.16 -14.08
N ALA A 103 -7.12 -2.91 -14.33
CA ALA A 103 -6.52 -2.10 -15.38
C ALA A 103 -5.03 -1.81 -15.12
N ALA A 104 -4.66 -1.46 -13.89
CA ALA A 104 -3.29 -1.23 -13.46
C ALA A 104 -2.44 -2.50 -13.51
N GLY A 105 -3.00 -3.66 -13.14
CA GLY A 105 -2.35 -4.95 -13.24
C GLY A 105 -2.03 -5.32 -14.70
N ILE A 106 -2.99 -5.15 -15.61
CA ILE A 106 -2.78 -5.38 -17.05
C ILE A 106 -1.73 -4.42 -17.61
N TRP A 107 -1.84 -3.13 -17.29
CA TRP A 107 -0.89 -2.11 -17.74
C TRP A 107 0.52 -2.37 -17.20
N GLY A 108 0.65 -2.64 -15.91
CA GLY A 108 1.92 -2.93 -15.25
C GLY A 108 2.60 -4.17 -15.81
N PHE A 109 1.84 -5.20 -16.14
CA PHE A 109 2.36 -6.39 -16.82
C PHE A 109 2.81 -6.09 -18.25
N SER A 110 2.01 -5.33 -19.02
CA SER A 110 2.35 -4.96 -20.40
C SER A 110 3.57 -4.02 -20.49
N ASN A 111 3.83 -3.22 -19.44
CA ASN A 111 4.90 -2.23 -19.40
C ASN A 111 5.88 -2.49 -18.24
N GLN A 112 6.18 -3.76 -17.95
CA GLN A 112 7.02 -4.17 -16.82
C GLN A 112 8.38 -3.42 -16.76
N SER A 113 9.06 -3.25 -17.89
CA SER A 113 10.35 -2.54 -17.94
C SER A 113 10.25 -1.09 -17.48
N LYS A 114 9.12 -0.43 -17.77
CA LYS A 114 8.87 0.94 -17.32
C LYS A 114 8.60 1.00 -15.82
N VAL A 115 7.78 0.08 -15.31
CA VAL A 115 7.50 -0.04 -13.86
C VAL A 115 8.78 -0.24 -13.07
N VAL A 116 9.63 -1.16 -13.53
CA VAL A 116 10.92 -1.46 -12.92
C VAL A 116 11.86 -0.26 -12.91
N ASN A 117 11.95 0.46 -14.03
CA ASN A 117 12.76 1.68 -14.13
C ASN A 117 12.25 2.80 -13.21
N ASP A 118 10.93 2.98 -13.10
CA ASP A 118 10.33 3.99 -12.22
C ASP A 118 10.58 3.68 -10.74
N ILE A 119 10.48 2.41 -10.33
CA ILE A 119 10.79 1.94 -8.96
C ILE A 119 12.28 2.11 -8.66
N THR A 120 13.15 1.74 -9.60
CA THR A 120 14.60 1.91 -9.47
C THR A 120 14.96 3.39 -9.31
N THR A 121 14.33 4.26 -10.11
CA THR A 121 14.51 5.72 -10.01
C THR A 121 14.05 6.25 -8.66
N PHE A 122 12.92 5.77 -8.15
CA PHE A 122 12.42 6.12 -6.80
C PHE A 122 13.43 5.74 -5.71
N TYR A 123 14.00 4.53 -5.78
CA TYR A 123 15.02 4.08 -4.84
C TYR A 123 16.27 4.97 -4.89
N MET A 124 16.79 5.21 -6.10
CA MET A 124 17.98 6.04 -6.31
C MET A 124 17.80 7.47 -5.76
N GLN A 125 16.65 8.09 -6.02
CA GLN A 125 16.34 9.41 -5.51
C GLN A 125 16.24 9.40 -3.97
N THR A 126 15.57 8.41 -3.40
CA THR A 126 15.46 8.27 -1.93
C THR A 126 16.82 8.09 -1.27
N TYR A 127 17.70 7.27 -1.86
CA TYR A 127 19.07 7.06 -1.36
C TYR A 127 19.92 8.34 -1.44
N ASN A 128 19.86 9.08 -2.55
CA ASN A 128 20.60 10.33 -2.71
C ASN A 128 20.12 11.41 -1.73
N ASN A 129 18.81 11.56 -1.56
CA ASN A 129 18.24 12.49 -0.59
C ASN A 129 18.65 12.15 0.85
N PHE A 130 18.71 10.86 1.20
CA PHE A 130 19.22 10.44 2.50
C PHE A 130 20.69 10.81 2.69
N LYS A 131 21.54 10.64 1.65
CA LYS A 131 22.96 11.01 1.72
C LYS A 131 23.16 12.51 1.98
N GLU A 132 22.31 13.36 1.42
CA GLU A 132 22.38 14.82 1.58
C GLU A 132 21.81 15.29 2.91
N THR A 133 20.63 14.80 3.28
CA THR A 133 19.89 15.32 4.45
C THR A 133 20.19 14.58 5.75
N LYS A 134 20.65 13.33 5.68
CA LYS A 134 20.80 12.40 6.81
C LYS A 134 19.53 12.30 7.67
N ASP A 135 18.35 12.38 7.05
CA ASP A 135 17.08 12.24 7.78
C ASP A 135 16.87 10.79 8.25
N GLU A 136 16.58 10.64 9.55
CA GLU A 136 16.33 9.35 10.20
C GLU A 136 15.15 8.58 9.56
N ARG A 137 14.14 9.28 9.04
CA ARG A 137 12.98 8.64 8.40
C ARG A 137 13.32 8.03 7.05
N LEU A 138 14.18 8.71 6.28
CA LEU A 138 14.70 8.16 5.04
C LEU A 138 15.62 6.98 5.34
N ARG A 139 16.38 7.03 6.45
CA ARG A 139 17.17 5.90 6.93
C ARG A 139 16.31 4.66 7.17
N GLU A 140 15.23 4.80 7.94
CA GLU A 140 14.33 3.67 8.22
C GLU A 140 13.62 3.16 6.96
N THR A 141 13.20 4.06 6.07
CA THR A 141 12.59 3.68 4.79
C THR A 141 13.57 2.87 3.93
N LEU A 142 14.82 3.32 3.81
CA LEU A 142 15.88 2.61 3.09
C LEU A 142 16.19 1.28 3.75
N ARG A 143 16.23 1.22 5.09
CA ARG A 143 16.46 -0.02 5.84
C ARG A 143 15.38 -1.07 5.57
N VAL A 144 14.11 -0.65 5.54
CA VAL A 144 12.98 -1.55 5.20
C VAL A 144 13.11 -2.07 3.76
N ILE A 145 13.45 -1.21 2.80
CA ILE A 145 13.62 -1.62 1.39
C ILE A 145 14.80 -2.57 1.24
N GLN A 146 15.97 -2.20 1.77
CA GLN A 146 17.23 -2.95 1.66
C GLN A 146 17.13 -4.31 2.36
N THR A 147 16.51 -4.36 3.54
CA THR A 147 16.27 -5.63 4.27
C THR A 147 15.22 -6.48 3.56
N GLY A 148 14.14 -5.87 3.05
CA GLY A 148 13.05 -6.59 2.38
C GLY A 148 13.45 -7.18 1.03
N LEU A 149 14.33 -6.51 0.29
CA LEU A 149 14.87 -6.96 -1.00
C LEU A 149 16.21 -7.71 -0.87
N ASN A 150 16.74 -7.81 0.35
CA ASN A 150 18.07 -8.35 0.66
C ASN A 150 19.17 -7.77 -0.27
N CYS A 151 19.19 -6.45 -0.36
CA CYS A 151 20.08 -5.68 -1.22
C CYS A 151 20.69 -4.51 -0.43
N CYS A 152 21.75 -3.90 -0.95
CA CYS A 152 22.37 -2.76 -0.29
C CYS A 152 22.89 -1.72 -1.28
N GLY A 153 22.47 -0.48 -1.07
CA GLY A 153 22.92 0.67 -1.84
C GLY A 153 22.58 0.62 -3.34
N PRO A 154 23.02 1.64 -4.08
CA PRO A 154 22.89 1.70 -5.53
C PRO A 154 23.87 0.79 -6.27
N THR A 155 25.07 0.55 -5.72
CA THR A 155 26.13 -0.19 -6.42
C THR A 155 26.46 -1.55 -5.82
N GLY A 156 25.95 -1.88 -4.63
CA GLY A 156 26.27 -3.13 -3.94
C GLY A 156 27.72 -3.21 -3.43
N THR A 157 28.45 -2.10 -3.42
CA THR A 157 29.86 -2.07 -3.00
C THR A 157 30.02 -1.87 -1.49
N VAL A 158 31.18 -2.22 -0.96
CA VAL A 158 31.55 -2.07 0.47
C VAL A 158 31.37 -0.64 1.01
N VAL A 159 31.46 0.38 0.13
CA VAL A 159 31.24 1.79 0.48
C VAL A 159 29.76 2.08 0.77
N ASP A 160 28.86 1.36 0.11
CA ASP A 160 27.42 1.42 0.37
C ASP A 160 27.02 0.51 1.55
N ALA A 161 27.69 -0.64 1.72
CA ALA A 161 27.45 -1.63 2.78
C ALA A 161 27.90 -1.19 4.18
N ALA A 162 28.92 -0.34 4.28
CA ALA A 162 29.40 0.18 5.56
C ALA A 162 28.47 1.23 6.23
N LYS A 163 27.19 1.32 5.86
CA LYS A 163 26.20 2.26 6.42
C LYS A 163 25.11 1.53 7.22
N ASP A 164 24.63 2.17 8.28
CA ASP A 164 23.60 1.69 9.22
C ASP A 164 22.23 1.31 8.60
N THR A 165 22.06 1.47 7.29
CA THR A 165 20.83 1.13 6.54
C THR A 165 20.82 -0.31 6.02
N CYS A 166 21.98 -0.94 5.81
CA CYS A 166 22.05 -2.25 5.16
C CYS A 166 21.74 -3.40 6.15
N PRO A 167 21.22 -4.53 5.66
CA PRO A 167 20.97 -5.70 6.50
C PRO A 167 22.28 -6.20 7.11
N GLN A 168 22.27 -6.52 8.41
CA GLN A 168 23.44 -7.08 9.09
C GLN A 168 23.56 -8.58 8.77
N GLY A 169 24.62 -8.97 8.07
CA GLY A 169 24.95 -10.35 7.68
C GLY A 169 26.34 -10.77 8.15
N GLU A 170 26.77 -12.00 7.83
CA GLU A 170 28.15 -12.42 8.12
C GLU A 170 29.18 -11.56 7.37
N PRO A 171 30.38 -11.29 7.94
CA PRO A 171 31.33 -10.30 7.43
C PRO A 171 31.89 -10.59 6.02
N LEU A 172 31.67 -11.79 5.48
CA LEU A 172 32.07 -12.16 4.11
C LEU A 172 30.95 -11.90 3.07
N GLU A 173 29.68 -11.91 3.48
CA GLU A 173 28.53 -11.52 2.63
C GLU A 173 28.41 -9.99 2.50
N GLU A 174 28.91 -9.23 3.48
CA GLU A 174 28.97 -7.75 3.40
C GLU A 174 29.88 -7.21 2.28
N LEU A 175 30.82 -8.03 1.76
CA LEU A 175 31.81 -7.58 0.78
C LEU A 175 31.31 -7.58 -0.67
N ILE A 176 30.29 -8.39 -0.98
CA ILE A 176 29.63 -8.45 -2.30
C ILE A 176 28.12 -8.60 -2.06
N THR A 177 27.48 -7.51 -1.65
CA THR A 177 26.01 -7.47 -1.55
C THR A 177 25.41 -7.11 -2.89
N LYS A 178 24.26 -7.71 -3.21
CA LYS A 178 23.53 -7.40 -4.44
C LYS A 178 23.10 -5.91 -4.45
N SER A 179 23.28 -5.24 -5.58
CA SER A 179 22.80 -3.87 -5.75
C SER A 179 21.27 -3.84 -5.71
N CYS A 180 20.67 -2.82 -5.10
CA CYS A 180 19.21 -2.75 -5.06
C CYS A 180 18.55 -2.57 -6.43
N PRO A 181 19.12 -1.84 -7.41
CA PRO A 181 18.62 -1.86 -8.78
C PRO A 181 18.52 -3.29 -9.35
N ASP A 182 19.59 -4.09 -9.24
CA ASP A 182 19.59 -5.46 -9.76
C ASP A 182 18.62 -6.37 -8.99
N ALA A 183 18.40 -6.09 -7.69
CA ALA A 183 17.45 -6.85 -6.87
C ALA A 183 16.01 -6.53 -7.26
N ILE A 184 15.71 -5.27 -7.58
CA ILE A 184 14.43 -4.84 -8.13
C ILE A 184 14.19 -5.55 -9.46
N ASP A 185 15.14 -5.50 -10.40
CA ASP A 185 15.04 -6.22 -11.69
C ASP A 185 14.74 -7.72 -11.50
N GLU A 186 15.48 -8.41 -10.62
CA GLU A 186 15.26 -9.83 -10.34
C GLU A 186 13.88 -10.12 -9.74
N VAL A 187 13.35 -9.24 -8.89
CA VAL A 187 12.01 -9.42 -8.33
C VAL A 187 10.94 -9.40 -9.43
N PHE A 188 11.08 -8.53 -10.42
CA PHE A 188 10.14 -8.45 -11.53
C PHE A 188 10.33 -9.54 -12.57
N ASP A 189 11.56 -10.02 -12.81
CA ASP A 189 11.82 -11.10 -13.78
C ASP A 189 11.55 -12.51 -13.19
N SER A 190 12.02 -12.77 -11.98
CA SER A 190 12.03 -14.11 -11.38
C SER A 190 10.98 -14.31 -10.28
N LYS A 191 10.50 -13.22 -9.66
CA LYS A 191 9.53 -13.27 -8.54
C LYS A 191 8.17 -12.65 -8.87
N LEU A 192 7.85 -12.48 -10.15
CA LEU A 192 6.56 -11.94 -10.59
C LEU A 192 5.37 -12.74 -10.01
N HIS A 193 5.53 -14.05 -9.81
CA HIS A 193 4.53 -14.89 -9.15
C HIS A 193 4.16 -14.44 -7.72
N ILE A 194 5.11 -13.85 -6.97
CA ILE A 194 4.86 -13.31 -5.63
C ILE A 194 3.97 -12.06 -5.73
N ILE A 195 4.33 -11.12 -6.62
CA ILE A 195 3.57 -9.89 -6.86
C ILE A 195 2.15 -10.24 -7.35
N GLY A 196 2.04 -11.17 -8.29
CA GLY A 196 0.76 -11.68 -8.78
C GLY A 196 -0.09 -12.31 -7.68
N GLY A 197 0.52 -13.08 -6.78
CA GLY A 197 -0.16 -13.69 -5.62
C GLY A 197 -0.75 -12.65 -4.66
N VAL A 198 -0.02 -11.57 -4.40
CA VAL A 198 -0.53 -10.44 -3.58
C VAL A 198 -1.74 -9.79 -4.24
N GLY A 199 -1.66 -9.47 -5.54
CA GLY A 199 -2.77 -8.89 -6.29
C GLY A 199 -4.02 -9.79 -6.33
N ILE A 200 -3.85 -11.10 -6.54
CA ILE A 200 -4.96 -12.06 -6.52
C ILE A 200 -5.63 -12.08 -5.13
N THR A 201 -4.83 -12.06 -4.06
CA THR A 201 -5.35 -12.05 -2.69
C THR A 201 -6.17 -10.80 -2.41
N ILE A 202 -5.66 -9.63 -2.82
CA ILE A 202 -6.37 -8.35 -2.70
C ILE A 202 -7.69 -8.39 -3.47
N GLY A 203 -7.68 -8.85 -4.72
CA GLY A 203 -8.89 -8.99 -5.54
C GLY A 203 -9.93 -9.93 -4.92
N VAL A 204 -9.51 -11.07 -4.37
CA VAL A 204 -10.42 -12.01 -3.67
C VAL A 204 -11.07 -11.35 -2.45
N VAL A 205 -10.29 -10.63 -1.63
CA VAL A 205 -10.80 -9.90 -0.47
C VAL A 205 -11.82 -8.84 -0.88
N MET A 206 -11.57 -8.09 -1.97
CA MET A 206 -12.52 -7.09 -2.48
C MET A 206 -13.83 -7.74 -2.95
N VAL A 207 -13.75 -8.88 -3.65
CA VAL A 207 -14.94 -9.62 -4.11
C VAL A 207 -15.77 -10.10 -2.92
N PHE A 208 -15.16 -10.65 -1.87
CA PHE A 208 -15.87 -11.00 -0.65
C PHE A 208 -16.51 -9.77 0.01
N GLY A 209 -15.80 -8.64 0.07
CA GLY A 209 -16.36 -7.37 0.57
C GLY A 209 -17.58 -6.92 -0.21
N MET A 210 -17.56 -7.01 -1.55
CA MET A 210 -18.69 -6.70 -2.42
C MET A 210 -19.88 -7.63 -2.19
N ILE A 211 -19.64 -8.94 -2.09
CA ILE A 211 -20.68 -9.94 -1.82
C ILE A 211 -21.33 -9.68 -0.46
N PHE A 212 -20.55 -9.52 0.60
CA PHE A 212 -21.08 -9.28 1.95
C PHE A 212 -21.84 -7.96 2.03
N SER A 213 -21.36 -6.90 1.36
CA SER A 213 -22.08 -5.63 1.29
C SER A 213 -23.45 -5.79 0.63
N MET A 214 -23.52 -6.47 -0.52
CA MET A 214 -24.80 -6.70 -1.21
C MET A 214 -25.75 -7.57 -0.40
N LEU A 215 -25.26 -8.65 0.20
CA LEU A 215 -26.07 -9.54 1.05
C LEU A 215 -26.66 -8.77 2.23
N LEU A 216 -25.85 -7.96 2.93
CA LEU A 216 -26.32 -7.18 4.08
C LEU A 216 -27.28 -6.07 3.65
N CYS A 217 -27.00 -5.37 2.54
CA CYS A 217 -27.87 -4.34 1.99
C CYS A 217 -29.25 -4.89 1.60
N CYS A 218 -29.28 -6.03 0.89
CA CYS A 218 -30.52 -6.72 0.52
C CYS A 218 -31.29 -7.22 1.75
N ALA A 219 -30.59 -7.77 2.75
CA ALA A 219 -31.22 -8.20 4.00
C ALA A 219 -31.87 -7.04 4.75
N ILE A 220 -31.16 -5.91 4.88
CA ILE A 220 -31.67 -4.70 5.54
C ILE A 220 -32.90 -4.14 4.81
N ARG A 221 -32.83 -4.01 3.47
CA ARG A 221 -33.96 -3.53 2.67
C ARG A 221 -35.19 -4.40 2.84
N LYS A 222 -35.00 -5.73 2.76
CA LYS A 222 -36.09 -6.69 2.96
C LYS A 222 -36.70 -6.60 4.36
N SER A 223 -35.88 -6.41 5.39
CA SER A 223 -36.39 -6.20 6.76
C SER A 223 -37.20 -4.91 6.92
N ARG A 224 -36.92 -3.87 6.13
CA ARG A 224 -37.66 -2.60 6.17
C ARG A 224 -38.99 -2.63 5.41
N GLU A 225 -39.09 -3.46 4.37
CA GLU A 225 -40.33 -3.62 3.58
C GLU A 225 -41.41 -4.47 4.29
N VAL A 226 -41.03 -5.21 5.34
CA VAL A 226 -41.93 -6.11 6.10
C VAL A 226 -42.56 -5.42 7.32
N VAL A 227 -42.13 -4.19 7.65
CA VAL A 227 -42.64 -3.37 8.77
C VAL A 227 -43.51 -2.25 8.22
#